data_AF-A0A699J2C4-F1
#
_entry.id   AF-A0A699J2C4-F1
#
_cell.length_a   1.000
_cell.length_b   1.000
_cell.length_c   1.000
_cell.angle_alpha   90.00
_cell.angle_beta   90.00
_cell.angle_gamma   90.00
#
_symmetry.space_group_name_H-M   'P 1'
#
loop_
_entity.id
_entity.type
_entity.pdbx_description
1 polymer ?
#
loop_
_entity_poly.entity_id
_entity_poly.type
_entity_poly.pdbx_seq_one_letter_code
_entity_poly.pdbx_strand_id
1 'polypeptide(L)'
;MRQRRWLELLSDYDCEIRYHPRKANVVVDALSRKERIKPIRFRALVMTIGLELPKQILNVQTEAQKPENIKNEDVGGMLVENSKDLEKPRT
;
A
#
# COMPACT_ATOMS: atom_id res chain seq x y z
N MET A 1 10.86 29.07 28.75
CA MET A 1 10.50 30.51 28.82
C MET A 1 9.94 31.12 27.53
N ARG A 2 9.98 30.46 26.35
CA ARG A 2 9.42 31.05 25.10
C ARG A 2 7.90 30.92 24.97
N GLN A 3 7.30 29.89 25.56
CA GLN A 3 5.85 29.61 25.46
C GLN A 3 4.97 30.66 26.13
N ARG A 4 5.41 31.23 27.28
CA ARG A 4 4.69 32.31 27.97
C ARG A 4 4.61 33.60 27.13
N ARG A 5 5.72 33.97 26.48
CA ARG A 5 5.77 35.14 25.59
C ARG A 5 4.82 35.03 24.38
N TRP A 6 4.58 33.83 23.87
CA TRP A 6 3.61 33.63 22.78
C TRP A 6 2.17 33.88 23.22
N LEU A 7 1.83 33.51 24.46
CA LEU A 7 0.49 33.73 25.02
C LEU A 7 0.25 35.21 25.36
N GLU A 8 1.26 35.91 25.87
CA GLU A 8 1.22 37.36 26.11
C GLU A 8 0.99 38.13 24.80
N LEU A 9 1.73 37.82 23.74
CA LEU A 9 1.54 38.44 22.43
C LEU A 9 0.13 38.22 21.85
N LEU A 10 -0.43 37.03 22.07
CA LEU A 10 -1.79 36.69 21.64
C LEU A 10 -2.89 37.33 22.49
N SER A 11 -2.54 37.77 23.71
CA SER A 11 -3.41 38.52 24.63
C SER A 11 -3.39 40.02 24.32
N ASP A 12 -2.24 40.56 23.90
CA ASP A 12 -2.06 41.97 23.56
C ASP A 12 -2.68 42.33 22.21
N TYR A 13 -2.70 41.36 21.28
CA TYR A 13 -3.59 41.41 20.14
C TYR A 13 -4.94 40.88 20.60
N ASP A 14 -5.95 41.75 20.69
CA ASP A 14 -7.35 41.36 20.89
C ASP A 14 -7.88 40.67 19.61
N CYS A 15 -7.23 39.56 19.25
CA CYS A 15 -7.57 38.69 18.14
C CYS A 15 -8.86 37.98 18.54
N GLU A 16 -10.00 38.65 18.36
CA GLU A 16 -11.20 37.91 18.05
C GLU A 16 -10.85 37.02 16.87
N ILE A 17 -10.65 35.72 17.12
CA ILE A 17 -10.53 34.72 16.07
C ILE A 17 -11.92 34.68 15.45
N ARG A 18 -12.20 35.64 14.55
CA ARG A 18 -13.45 35.76 13.83
C ARG A 18 -13.50 34.58 12.89
N TYR A 19 -14.03 33.48 13.42
CA TYR A 19 -14.24 32.26 12.68
C TYR A 19 -15.25 32.59 11.58
N HIS A 20 -14.77 32.64 10.35
CA HIS A 20 -15.59 32.82 9.18
C HIS A 20 -15.74 31.45 8.51
N PRO A 21 -16.89 30.75 8.67
CA PRO A 21 -17.12 29.44 8.08
C PRO A 21 -16.81 29.41 6.57
N ARG A 22 -17.09 30.53 5.89
CA ARG A 22 -16.81 30.72 4.46
C ARG A 22 -15.32 30.65 4.11
N LYS A 23 -14.42 31.15 4.98
CA LYS A 23 -12.96 31.08 4.78
C LYS A 23 -12.40 29.73 5.22
N ALA A 24 -12.92 29.15 6.30
CA ALA A 24 -12.55 27.81 6.76
C ALA A 24 -12.87 26.75 5.70
N ASN A 25 -14.04 26.85 5.05
CA ASN A 25 -14.43 25.92 3.98
C ASN A 25 -13.53 26.01 2.75
N VAL A 26 -12.97 27.18 2.40
CA VAL A 26 -12.02 27.28 1.28
C VAL A 26 -10.74 26.48 1.56
N VAL A 27 -10.21 26.58 2.78
CA VAL A 27 -9.02 25.82 3.17
C VAL A 27 -9.31 24.32 3.22
N VAL A 28 -10.46 23.93 3.78
CA VAL A 28 -10.90 22.53 3.84
C VAL A 28 -11.12 21.95 2.44
N ASP A 29 -11.78 22.67 1.53
CA ASP A 29 -12.00 22.24 0.15
C ASP A 29 -10.69 22.12 -0.63
N ALA A 30 -9.76 23.08 -0.46
CA ALA A 30 -8.46 23.04 -1.10
C ALA A 30 -7.63 21.83 -0.63
N LEU A 31 -7.66 21.54 0.68
CA LEU A 31 -6.98 20.38 1.26
C LEU A 31 -7.62 19.06 0.82
N SER A 32 -8.96 18.97 0.82
CA SER A 32 -9.72 17.79 0.39
C SER A 32 -9.45 17.43 -1.08
N ARG A 33 -9.36 18.42 -1.97
CA ARG A 33 -8.99 18.21 -3.38
C ARG A 33 -7.58 17.66 -3.54
N LYS A 34 -6.61 18.15 -2.76
CA LYS A 34 -5.23 17.64 -2.77
C LYS A 34 -5.14 16.21 -2.22
N GLU A 35 -5.95 15.91 -1.21
CA GLU A 35 -6.02 14.57 -0.66
C GLU A 35 -6.58 13.59 -1.69
N ARG A 36 -7.69 13.88 -2.37
CA ARG A 36 -8.36 12.97 -3.34
C ARG A 36 -7.53 12.60 -4.57
N ILE A 37 -6.60 13.43 -5.02
CA ILE A 37 -5.76 13.13 -6.20
C ILE A 37 -4.72 12.02 -5.89
N LYS A 38 -4.20 11.97 -4.66
CA LYS A 38 -3.22 10.96 -4.22
C LYS A 38 -3.77 9.52 -4.16
N PRO A 39 -4.94 9.22 -3.58
CA PRO A 39 -5.50 7.87 -3.50
C PRO A 39 -5.95 7.36 -4.86
N ILE A 40 -6.29 8.21 -5.84
CA ILE A 40 -6.62 7.74 -7.19
C ILE A 40 -5.38 7.15 -7.87
N ARG A 41 -4.23 7.84 -7.82
CA ARG A 41 -2.97 7.33 -8.37
C ARG A 41 -2.47 6.11 -7.60
N PHE A 42 -2.59 6.14 -6.28
CA PHE A 42 -2.23 4.99 -5.44
C PHE A 42 -3.10 3.77 -5.75
N ARG A 43 -4.42 3.93 -5.88
CA ARG A 43 -5.33 2.84 -6.28
C ARG A 43 -4.99 2.29 -7.67
N ALA A 44 -4.74 3.15 -8.64
CA ALA A 44 -4.32 2.73 -9.98
C ALA A 44 -3.02 1.90 -9.92
N LEU A 45 -1.99 2.41 -9.21
CA LEU A 45 -0.73 1.70 -9.01
C LEU A 45 -0.92 0.35 -8.31
N VAL A 46 -1.74 0.30 -7.25
CA VAL A 46 -2.05 -0.94 -6.54
C VAL A 46 -2.76 -1.96 -7.45
N MET A 47 -3.68 -1.51 -8.32
CA MET A 47 -4.31 -2.40 -9.31
C MET A 47 -3.31 -2.89 -10.36
N THR A 48 -2.42 -2.03 -10.87
CA THR A 48 -1.37 -2.44 -11.82
C THR A 48 -0.40 -3.44 -11.18
N ILE A 49 0.16 -3.10 -10.02
CA ILE A 49 1.10 -3.95 -9.28
C ILE A 49 0.44 -5.27 -8.87
N GLY A 50 -0.79 -5.22 -8.36
CA GLY A 50 -1.54 -6.39 -7.90
C GLY A 50 -1.95 -7.35 -9.02
N LEU A 51 -2.03 -6.90 -10.27
CA LEU A 51 -2.37 -7.74 -11.42
C LEU A 51 -1.14 -8.17 -12.24
N GLU A 52 -0.18 -7.28 -12.41
CA GLU A 52 0.97 -7.50 -13.28
C GLU A 52 2.04 -8.35 -12.62
N LEU A 53 2.35 -8.11 -11.33
CA LEU A 53 3.38 -8.88 -10.64
C LEU A 53 3.02 -10.38 -10.51
N PRO A 54 1.81 -10.77 -10.07
CA PRO A 54 1.47 -12.19 -9.99
C PRO A 54 1.49 -12.87 -11.35
N LYS A 55 1.07 -12.17 -12.40
CA LYS A 55 1.12 -12.68 -13.77
C LYS A 55 2.56 -12.92 -14.24
N GLN A 56 3.47 -11.98 -13.97
CA GLN A 56 4.89 -12.14 -14.31
C GLN A 56 5.54 -13.28 -13.51
N ILE A 57 5.27 -13.37 -12.21
CA ILE A 57 5.78 -14.45 -11.34
C ILE A 57 5.31 -15.81 -11.85
N LEU A 58 4.01 -15.95 -12.14
CA LEU A 58 3.45 -17.19 -12.65
C LEU A 58 4.09 -17.57 -13.99
N ASN A 59 4.27 -16.61 -14.90
CA ASN A 59 4.92 -16.87 -16.18
C ASN A 59 6.37 -17.35 -16.01
N VAL A 60 7.15 -16.69 -15.14
CA VAL A 60 8.54 -17.10 -14.85
C VAL A 60 8.59 -18.49 -14.22
N GLN A 61 7.67 -18.81 -13.31
CA GLN A 61 7.56 -20.14 -12.70
C GLN A 61 7.22 -21.20 -13.75
N THR A 62 6.25 -20.94 -14.64
CA THR A 62 5.89 -21.88 -15.71
C THR A 62 7.01 -22.09 -16.72
N GLU A 63 7.79 -21.04 -17.02
CA GLU A 63 8.97 -21.14 -17.87
C GLU A 63 10.09 -21.95 -17.20
N ALA A 64 10.34 -21.73 -15.91
CA ALA A 64 11.35 -22.47 -15.15
C ALA A 64 10.97 -23.95 -14.94
N GLN A 65 9.68 -24.26 -14.82
CA GLN A 65 9.17 -25.63 -14.64
C GLN A 65 9.09 -26.42 -15.97
N LYS A 66 9.49 -25.83 -17.10
CA LYS A 66 9.59 -26.57 -18.36
C LYS A 66 10.64 -27.69 -18.23
N PRO A 67 10.39 -28.88 -18.81
CA PRO A 67 11.30 -30.03 -18.70
C PRO A 67 12.68 -29.74 -19.31
N GLU A 68 12.77 -28.78 -20.23
CA GLU A 68 14.03 -28.32 -20.84
C GLU A 68 14.93 -27.55 -19.85
N ASN A 69 14.35 -26.96 -18.80
CA ASN A 69 15.05 -26.10 -17.83
C ASN A 69 15.30 -26.82 -16.49
N ILE A 70 14.63 -27.94 -16.22
CA ILE A 70 14.81 -28.75 -15.00
C ILE A 70 16.02 -29.65 -15.20
N LYS A 71 17.10 -29.42 -14.44
CA LYS A 71 18.25 -30.34 -14.41
C LYS A 71 17.80 -31.67 -13.79
N ASN A 72 18.09 -32.75 -14.49
CA ASN A 72 17.61 -34.12 -14.27
C ASN A 72 17.91 -34.68 -12.85
N GLU A 73 18.82 -34.06 -12.12
CA GLU A 73 19.24 -34.43 -10.76
C GLU A 73 18.37 -33.83 -9.65
N ASP A 74 17.64 -32.73 -9.92
CA ASP A 74 16.90 -31.98 -8.89
C ASP A 74 15.51 -32.60 -8.56
N VAL A 75 15.06 -33.55 -9.39
CA VAL A 75 13.74 -34.20 -9.27
C VAL A 75 13.73 -35.26 -8.15
N GLY A 76 14.89 -35.72 -7.69
CA GLY A 76 15.03 -36.78 -6.69
C GLY A 76 14.50 -36.42 -5.29
N GLY A 77 14.41 -35.13 -4.95
CA GLY A 77 13.88 -34.66 -3.65
C GLY A 77 12.43 -34.16 -3.69
N MET A 78 11.98 -33.62 -4.83
CA MET A 78 10.72 -32.86 -4.91
C MET A 78 9.46 -33.75 -5.06
N LEU A 79 9.59 -35.00 -5.54
CA LEU A 79 8.47 -35.93 -5.69
C LEU A 79 8.05 -36.60 -4.37
N VAL A 80 8.91 -36.62 -3.36
CA VAL A 80 8.66 -37.31 -2.09
C VAL A 80 7.73 -36.52 -1.16
N GLU A 81 7.71 -35.18 -1.24
CA GLU A 81 6.87 -34.36 -0.36
C GLU A 81 5.42 -34.26 -0.86
N ASN A 82 5.21 -34.09 -2.18
CA ASN A 82 3.86 -34.01 -2.76
C ASN A 82 3.06 -35.33 -2.67
N SER A 83 3.73 -36.47 -2.49
CA SER A 83 3.10 -37.78 -2.28
C SER A 83 2.70 -38.02 -0.82
N LYS A 84 3.41 -37.41 0.14
CA LYS A 84 3.07 -37.51 1.58
C LYS A 84 1.93 -36.59 1.99
N ASP A 85 1.79 -35.42 1.37
CA ASP A 85 0.71 -34.48 1.70
C ASP A 85 -0.67 -34.90 1.17
N LEU A 86 -0.72 -35.81 0.18
CA LEU A 86 -1.98 -36.34 -0.36
C LEU A 86 -2.55 -37.53 0.44
N GLU A 87 -1.73 -38.20 1.27
CA GLU A 87 -2.13 -39.39 2.05
C GLU A 87 -2.67 -39.09 3.46
N LYS A 88 -2.97 -37.83 3.81
CA LYS A 88 -3.69 -37.54 5.06
C LYS A 88 -5.19 -37.76 4.88
N PRO A 89 -5.80 -38.79 5.51
CA PRO A 89 -7.25 -38.95 5.49
C PRO A 89 -7.88 -37.78 6.25
N ARG A 90 -8.81 -37.08 5.59
CA ARG A 90 -9.75 -36.19 6.27
C ARG A 90 -10.58 -37.05 7.21
N THR A 91 -10.25 -37.02 8.49
CA THR A 91 -11.05 -37.59 9.57
C THR A 91 -11.61 -36.44 10.39
#